data_AF-A0A3M0J5F6-F1
#
_entry.id   AF-A0A3M0J5F6-F1
#
_cell.length_a   1.000
_cell.length_b   1.000
_cell.length_c   1.000
_cell.angle_alpha   90.00
_cell.angle_beta   90.00
_cell.angle_gamma   90.00
#
_symmetry.space_group_name_H-M   'P 1'
#
loop_
_entity.id
_entity.type
_entity.pdbx_description
1 polymer ?
#
loop_
_entity_poly.entity_id
_entity_poly.type
_entity_poly.pdbx_seq_one_letter_code
_entity_poly.pdbx_strand_id
1 'polypeptide(L)'
;MGNLLEDPLGVSERVDQFLGPNIYTWDELQSILGILFTSEEKNMIRRAGMRIWDAQHAQGPQADLKWPLQNPSWNHQNPEHRGHMQDLRTIIIQGIREAVPRGQNINKAFNERQKKEETPTEWLERLRKNLQLYSGIDPEAPVGQALLKTQFVAKSWEDIRKKLEKLDNWQERGLDELLREAQKVYVRREEESHKRQVRMMVTAVRESRRQETPRRDRLDRPSHQKWEEVSPKNRETRACFYCGGKGHLRKDCRKRMKDERMFKED
;
A
#
# COMPACT_ATOMS: atom_id res chain seq x y z
N MET A 1 22.27 8.72 8.30
CA MET A 1 22.44 7.54 9.17
C MET A 1 21.24 7.26 10.09
N GLY A 2 20.41 8.26 10.43
CA GLY A 2 19.34 8.09 11.43
C GLY A 2 19.90 8.27 12.85
N ASN A 3 19.03 8.55 13.83
CA ASN A 3 19.42 8.77 15.22
C ASN A 3 19.58 7.41 15.94
N LEU A 4 20.72 7.16 16.60
CA LEU A 4 20.99 5.90 17.31
C LEU A 4 19.93 5.62 18.37
N LEU A 5 19.52 6.66 19.11
CA LEU A 5 18.52 6.56 20.18
C LEU A 5 17.13 6.23 19.66
N GLU A 6 16.82 6.62 18.43
CA GLU A 6 15.51 6.39 17.79
C GLU A 6 15.44 5.10 17.00
N ASP A 7 16.55 4.54 16.52
CA ASP A 7 16.51 3.31 15.71
C ASP A 7 17.84 2.56 15.72
N PRO A 8 18.25 1.98 16.87
CA PRO A 8 19.54 1.28 16.98
C PRO A 8 19.64 0.10 16.01
N LEU A 9 18.52 -0.60 15.73
CA LEU A 9 18.49 -1.72 14.80
C LEU A 9 18.67 -1.26 13.35
N GLY A 10 17.90 -0.26 12.90
CA GLY A 10 18.03 0.25 11.54
C GLY A 10 19.38 0.93 11.31
N VAL A 11 19.94 1.61 12.33
CA VAL A 11 21.30 2.15 12.26
C VAL A 11 22.32 1.01 12.14
N SER A 12 22.20 -0.05 12.96
CA SER A 12 23.07 -1.22 12.87
C SER A 12 23.03 -1.87 11.49
N GLU A 13 21.85 -2.09 10.93
CA GLU A 13 21.67 -2.69 9.60
C GLU A 13 22.33 -1.85 8.50
N ARG A 14 22.14 -0.52 8.54
CA ARG A 14 22.77 0.39 7.57
C ARG A 14 24.30 0.42 7.70
N VAL A 15 24.83 0.40 8.92
CA VAL A 15 26.29 0.33 9.15
C VAL A 15 26.82 -1.02 8.67
N ASP A 16 26.16 -2.11 9.00
CA ASP A 16 26.56 -3.46 8.59
C ASP A 16 26.56 -3.59 7.05
N GLN A 17 25.54 -3.05 6.39
CA GLN A 17 25.46 -2.97 4.93
C GLN A 17 26.55 -2.08 4.32
N PHE A 18 26.84 -0.93 4.93
CA PHE A 18 27.89 -0.02 4.47
C PHE A 18 29.28 -0.66 4.56
N LEU A 19 29.58 -1.31 5.68
CA LEU A 19 30.85 -2.03 5.85
C LEU A 19 30.92 -3.23 4.89
N GLY A 20 29.79 -3.92 4.69
CA GLY A 20 29.72 -5.10 3.83
C GLY A 20 30.74 -6.17 4.28
N PRO A 21 31.27 -6.98 3.34
CA PRO A 21 32.23 -8.04 3.65
C PRO A 21 33.69 -7.53 3.75
N ASN A 22 33.93 -6.23 3.62
CA ASN A 22 35.29 -5.69 3.61
C ASN A 22 35.92 -5.76 5.00
N ILE A 23 37.25 -5.88 5.03
CA ILE A 23 38.05 -5.80 6.24
C ILE A 23 38.50 -4.36 6.40
N TYR A 24 38.14 -3.76 7.53
CA TYR A 24 38.55 -2.40 7.90
C TYR A 24 39.56 -2.47 9.03
N THR A 25 40.58 -1.63 8.94
CA THR A 25 41.58 -1.43 10.00
C THR A 25 40.95 -0.76 11.22
N TRP A 26 41.67 -0.79 12.35
CA TRP A 26 41.23 -0.14 13.57
C TRP A 26 41.03 1.37 13.35
N ASP A 27 41.97 2.05 12.68
CA ASP A 27 41.88 3.50 12.41
C ASP A 27 40.71 3.85 11.50
N GLU A 28 40.46 3.04 10.47
CA GLU A 28 39.30 3.24 9.58
C GLU A 28 37.99 3.09 10.35
N LEU A 29 37.85 2.04 11.19
CA LEU A 29 36.65 1.86 11.99
C LEU A 29 36.48 2.98 13.03
N GLN A 30 37.54 3.44 13.70
CA GLN A 30 37.46 4.57 14.61
C GLN A 30 37.10 5.87 13.90
N SER A 31 37.64 6.10 12.70
CA SER A 31 37.32 7.28 11.86
C SER A 31 35.87 7.25 11.41
N ILE A 32 35.40 6.11 10.92
CA ILE A 32 34.01 5.87 10.54
C ILE A 32 33.09 6.15 11.74
N LEU A 33 33.36 5.56 12.91
CA LEU A 33 32.58 5.82 14.12
C LEU A 33 32.61 7.29 14.54
N GLY A 34 33.76 7.96 14.40
CA GLY A 34 33.93 9.38 14.71
C GLY A 34 33.13 10.32 13.80
N ILE A 35 32.86 9.92 12.56
CA ILE A 35 32.00 10.65 11.63
C ILE A 35 30.51 10.39 11.93
N LEU A 36 30.17 9.15 12.27
CA LEU A 36 28.78 8.68 12.34
C LEU A 36 28.10 8.96 13.69
N PHE A 37 28.87 9.00 14.77
CA PHE A 37 28.35 9.00 16.13
C PHE A 37 29.04 10.05 17.01
N THR A 38 28.26 10.64 17.90
CA THR A 38 28.75 11.49 18.99
C THR A 38 29.64 10.69 19.97
N SER A 39 30.39 11.39 20.81
CA SER A 39 31.22 10.75 21.84
C SER A 39 30.38 9.92 22.82
N GLU A 40 29.20 10.40 23.17
CA GLU A 40 28.23 9.73 24.04
C GLU A 40 27.71 8.44 23.41
N GLU A 41 27.28 8.50 22.14
CA GLU A 41 26.80 7.34 21.39
C GLU A 41 27.90 6.30 21.21
N LYS A 42 29.14 6.70 20.88
CA LYS A 42 30.29 5.78 20.81
C LYS A 42 30.53 5.08 22.14
N ASN A 43 30.43 5.79 23.25
CA ASN A 43 30.56 5.21 24.59
C ASN A 43 29.42 4.23 24.92
N MET A 44 28.20 4.49 24.46
CA MET A 44 27.07 3.56 24.59
C MET A 44 27.31 2.29 23.76
N ILE A 45 27.64 2.44 22.48
CA ILE A 45 27.94 1.34 21.55
C ILE A 45 29.05 0.46 22.11
N ARG A 46 30.16 1.07 22.53
CA ARG A 46 31.31 0.35 23.07
C ARG A 46 30.95 -0.47 24.30
N ARG A 47 30.30 0.14 25.30
CA ARG A 47 29.88 -0.57 26.52
C ARG A 47 28.93 -1.72 26.21
N ALA A 48 27.96 -1.50 25.32
CA ALA A 48 27.01 -2.53 24.94
C ALA A 48 27.69 -3.69 24.19
N GLY A 49 28.55 -3.38 23.22
CA GLY A 49 29.28 -4.37 22.44
C GLY A 49 30.22 -5.21 23.30
N MET A 50 31.01 -4.57 24.16
CA MET A 50 31.94 -5.27 25.06
C MET A 50 31.19 -6.23 25.98
N ARG A 51 30.11 -5.78 26.61
CA ARG A 51 29.27 -6.62 27.48
C ARG A 51 28.74 -7.87 26.76
N ILE A 52 28.34 -7.75 25.50
CA ILE A 52 27.84 -8.89 24.72
C ILE A 52 28.97 -9.83 24.36
N TRP A 53 30.11 -9.28 23.93
CA TRP A 53 31.29 -10.06 23.60
C TRP A 53 31.74 -10.90 24.79
N ASP A 54 31.92 -10.28 25.96
CA ASP A 54 32.39 -10.97 27.16
C ASP A 54 31.40 -12.05 27.60
N ALA A 55 30.09 -11.81 27.49
CA ALA A 55 29.07 -12.81 27.77
C ALA A 55 29.11 -14.01 26.81
N GLN A 56 29.45 -13.79 25.53
CA GLN A 56 29.59 -14.85 24.53
C GLN A 56 30.94 -15.57 24.61
N HIS A 57 31.97 -14.93 25.15
CA HIS A 57 33.34 -15.42 25.20
C HIS A 57 33.85 -15.53 26.64
N ALA A 58 33.05 -16.13 27.54
CA ALA A 58 33.38 -16.24 28.96
C ALA A 58 34.73 -16.93 29.27
N GLN A 59 35.22 -17.78 28.36
CA GLN A 59 36.52 -18.47 28.46
C GLN A 59 37.54 -17.97 27.42
N GLY A 60 37.21 -16.92 26.66
CA GLY A 60 38.02 -16.38 25.57
C GLY A 60 38.68 -15.04 25.91
N PRO A 61 39.35 -14.41 24.92
CA PRO A 61 39.92 -13.08 25.08
C PRO A 61 38.82 -12.05 25.43
N GLN A 62 39.12 -11.21 26.42
CA GLN A 62 38.24 -10.14 26.87
C GLN A 62 38.02 -9.10 25.76
N ALA A 63 36.88 -8.41 25.81
CA ALA A 63 36.47 -7.45 24.79
C ALA A 63 37.40 -6.24 24.69
N ASP A 64 38.12 -5.89 25.75
CA ASP A 64 39.09 -4.79 25.78
C ASP A 64 40.30 -5.05 24.87
N LEU A 65 40.74 -6.31 24.75
CA LEU A 65 41.76 -6.75 23.79
C LEU A 65 41.23 -6.71 22.35
N LYS A 66 39.93 -6.94 22.15
CA LYS A 66 39.29 -7.00 20.84
C LYS A 66 38.80 -5.64 20.34
N TRP A 67 38.60 -4.69 21.24
CA TRP A 67 38.37 -3.30 20.91
C TRP A 67 39.23 -2.43 21.83
N PRO A 68 40.52 -2.26 21.54
CA PRO A 68 41.41 -1.44 22.36
C PRO A 68 41.11 0.05 22.19
N LEU A 69 41.43 0.85 23.23
CA LEU A 69 41.26 2.31 23.23
C LEU A 69 42.32 3.03 22.39
N GLN A 70 43.48 2.41 22.21
CA GLN A 70 44.57 2.91 21.39
C GLN A 70 44.79 1.98 20.19
N ASN A 71 45.43 2.51 19.15
CA ASN A 71 45.73 1.73 17.96
C ASN A 71 46.62 0.52 18.31
N PRO A 72 46.14 -0.72 18.08
CA PRO A 72 46.90 -1.93 18.41
C PRO A 72 47.98 -2.27 17.37
N SER A 73 48.15 -1.44 16.33
CA SER A 73 49.08 -1.68 15.21
C SER A 73 48.77 -2.98 14.44
N TRP A 74 47.49 -3.35 14.31
CA TRP A 74 47.09 -4.54 13.58
C TRP A 74 47.36 -4.41 12.08
N ASN A 75 48.24 -5.28 11.58
CA ASN A 75 48.55 -5.43 10.17
C ASN A 75 47.53 -6.32 9.41
N HIS A 76 46.85 -5.78 8.39
CA HIS A 76 45.89 -6.52 7.55
C HIS A 76 46.48 -7.65 6.69
N GLN A 77 47.80 -7.71 6.47
CA GLN A 77 48.44 -8.88 5.84
C GLN A 77 48.55 -10.08 6.80
N ASN A 78 48.50 -9.85 8.11
CA ASN A 78 48.59 -10.93 9.10
C ASN A 78 47.21 -11.59 9.29
N PRO A 79 47.09 -12.92 9.09
CA PRO A 79 45.83 -13.65 9.29
C PRO A 79 45.20 -13.50 10.68
N GLU A 80 46.00 -13.49 11.75
CA GLU A 80 45.51 -13.35 13.13
C GLU A 80 44.94 -11.94 13.37
N HIS A 81 45.64 -10.92 12.90
CA HIS A 81 45.21 -9.53 12.95
C HIS A 81 43.91 -9.28 12.16
N ARG A 82 43.73 -9.96 11.03
CA ARG A 82 42.44 -9.92 10.31
C ARG A 82 41.30 -10.48 11.14
N GLY A 83 41.55 -11.53 11.93
CA GLY A 83 40.59 -12.04 12.91
C GLY A 83 40.20 -10.96 13.93
N HIS A 84 41.19 -10.27 14.51
CA HIS A 84 40.93 -9.15 15.42
C HIS A 84 40.11 -8.01 14.79
N MET A 85 40.37 -7.66 13.52
CA MET A 85 39.58 -6.65 12.80
C MET A 85 38.12 -7.10 12.57
N GLN A 86 37.90 -8.38 12.27
CA GLN A 86 36.56 -8.95 12.12
C GLN A 86 35.81 -9.02 13.46
N ASP A 87 36.50 -9.38 14.53
CA ASP A 87 35.96 -9.35 15.90
C ASP A 87 35.54 -7.92 16.26
N LEU A 88 36.41 -6.94 16.04
CA LEU A 88 36.10 -5.53 16.28
C LEU A 88 34.87 -5.06 15.50
N ARG A 89 34.78 -5.37 14.20
CA ARG A 89 33.60 -5.10 13.38
C ARG A 89 32.35 -5.72 14.02
N THR A 90 32.42 -6.98 14.45
CA THR A 90 31.30 -7.70 15.08
C THR A 90 30.86 -7.03 16.38
N ILE A 91 31.81 -6.66 17.25
CA ILE A 91 31.53 -5.98 18.51
C ILE A 91 30.87 -4.61 18.25
N ILE A 92 31.33 -3.86 17.25
CA ILE A 92 30.73 -2.58 16.85
C ILE A 92 29.28 -2.78 16.42
N ILE A 93 29.01 -3.69 15.48
CA ILE A 93 27.67 -3.91 14.94
C ILE A 93 26.69 -4.37 16.04
N GLN A 94 27.11 -5.29 16.91
CA GLN A 94 26.31 -5.73 18.06
C GLN A 94 26.12 -4.60 19.08
N GLY A 95 27.19 -3.83 19.34
CA GLY A 95 27.16 -2.67 20.21
C GLY A 95 26.14 -1.64 19.74
N ILE A 96 26.02 -1.38 18.44
CA ILE A 96 25.02 -0.47 17.88
C ILE A 96 23.60 -1.01 18.13
N ARG A 97 23.37 -2.32 17.92
CA ARG A 97 22.04 -2.94 18.14
C ARG A 97 21.56 -2.81 19.58
N GLU A 98 22.47 -2.92 20.54
CA GLU A 98 22.16 -2.99 21.96
C GLU A 98 22.58 -1.74 22.76
N ALA A 99 23.05 -0.69 22.07
CA ALA A 99 23.48 0.57 22.70
C ALA A 99 22.34 1.21 23.49
N VAL A 100 21.12 1.10 22.95
CA VAL A 100 19.90 1.59 23.56
C VAL A 100 19.18 0.39 24.15
N PRO A 101 18.86 0.39 25.45
CA PRO A 101 18.01 -0.64 26.03
C PRO A 101 16.73 -0.75 25.20
N ARG A 102 16.44 -1.97 24.70
CA ARG A 102 15.22 -2.29 23.92
C ARG A 102 13.92 -1.93 24.66
N GLY A 103 14.01 -1.61 25.95
CA GLY A 103 12.93 -1.10 26.81
C GLY A 103 12.58 0.39 26.65
N GLN A 104 13.30 1.17 25.85
CA GLN A 104 13.25 2.64 25.94
C GLN A 104 12.86 3.38 24.64
N ASN A 105 12.62 2.67 23.54
CA ASN A 105 12.37 3.30 22.23
C ASN A 105 10.89 3.25 21.82
N ILE A 106 10.05 3.92 22.60
CA ILE A 106 8.60 3.99 22.36
C ILE A 106 8.26 4.74 21.06
N ASN A 107 9.11 5.67 20.64
CA ASN A 107 8.90 6.44 19.40
C ASN A 107 8.99 5.53 18.18
N LYS A 108 9.96 4.61 18.13
CA LYS A 108 10.08 3.64 17.05
C LYS A 108 8.92 2.64 17.04
N ALA A 109 8.46 2.22 18.22
CA ALA A 109 7.33 1.31 18.34
C ALA A 109 6.08 1.81 17.58
N PHE A 110 5.88 3.13 17.51
CA PHE A 110 4.69 3.77 16.95
C PHE A 110 4.96 4.71 15.78
N ASN A 111 6.14 4.66 15.16
CA ASN A 111 6.48 5.54 14.05
C ASN A 111 5.66 5.20 12.78
N GLU A 112 5.35 3.92 12.59
CA GLU A 112 4.67 3.44 11.39
C GLU A 112 3.15 3.66 11.44
N ARG A 113 2.52 3.64 10.26
CA ARG A 113 1.06 3.66 10.09
C ARG A 113 0.59 2.36 9.45
N GLN A 114 -0.71 2.08 9.57
CA GLN A 114 -1.35 1.02 8.80
C GLN A 114 -1.20 1.32 7.30
N LYS A 115 -0.85 0.31 6.49
CA LYS A 115 -0.81 0.45 5.03
C LYS A 115 -2.22 0.33 4.47
N LYS A 116 -2.46 0.87 3.27
CA LYS A 116 -3.79 0.84 2.65
C LYS A 116 -4.31 -0.59 2.49
N GLU A 117 -3.47 -1.50 2.02
CA GLU A 117 -3.83 -2.89 1.70
C GLU A 117 -3.76 -3.81 2.92
N GLU A 118 -3.14 -3.37 4.02
CA GLU A 118 -2.96 -4.15 5.24
C GLU A 118 -4.26 -4.23 6.05
N THR A 119 -4.61 -5.44 6.47
CA THR A 119 -5.81 -5.66 7.27
C THR A 119 -5.67 -5.06 8.67
N PRO A 120 -6.77 -4.66 9.33
CA PRO A 120 -6.75 -4.21 10.72
C PRO A 120 -6.08 -5.19 11.70
N THR A 121 -6.26 -6.50 11.49
CA THR A 121 -5.63 -7.52 12.32
C THR A 121 -4.11 -7.54 12.15
N GLU A 122 -3.61 -7.55 10.91
CA GLU A 122 -2.17 -7.50 10.63
C GLU A 122 -1.52 -6.22 11.20
N TRP A 123 -2.23 -5.09 11.07
CA TRP A 123 -1.79 -3.83 11.65
C TRP A 123 -1.66 -3.92 13.18
N LEU A 124 -2.66 -4.50 13.85
CA LEU A 124 -2.63 -4.64 15.30
C LEU A 124 -1.52 -5.59 15.77
N GLU A 125 -1.31 -6.72 15.09
CA GLU A 125 -0.23 -7.64 15.39
C GLU A 125 1.15 -7.00 15.19
N ARG A 126 1.32 -6.18 14.16
CA ARG A 126 2.54 -5.41 13.94
C ARG A 126 2.78 -4.39 15.05
N LEU A 127 1.73 -3.71 15.53
CA LEU A 127 1.82 -2.82 16.68
C LEU A 127 2.25 -3.56 17.96
N ARG A 128 1.65 -4.72 18.27
CA ARG A 128 2.02 -5.56 19.43
C ARG A 128 3.50 -5.96 19.37
N LYS A 129 3.94 -6.45 18.21
CA LYS A 129 5.33 -6.86 18.00
C LYS A 129 6.29 -5.68 18.15
N ASN A 130 5.96 -4.53 17.59
CA ASN A 130 6.79 -3.33 17.67
C ASN A 130 6.87 -2.78 19.10
N LEU A 131 5.76 -2.78 19.84
CA LEU A 131 5.72 -2.38 21.24
C LEU A 131 6.67 -3.24 22.07
N GLN A 132 6.56 -4.57 21.95
CA GLN A 132 7.43 -5.48 22.67
C GLN A 132 8.90 -5.35 22.25
N LEU A 133 9.17 -5.25 20.95
CA LEU A 133 10.52 -5.21 20.41
C LEU A 133 11.29 -3.92 20.76
N TYR A 134 10.63 -2.77 20.68
CA TYR A 134 11.30 -1.47 20.78
C TYR A 134 11.09 -0.75 22.11
N SER A 135 10.07 -1.12 22.90
CA SER A 135 9.84 -0.54 24.23
C SER A 135 9.91 -1.55 25.36
N GLY A 136 10.03 -2.85 25.09
CA GLY A 136 10.03 -3.90 26.13
C GLY A 136 8.74 -3.97 26.98
N ILE A 137 7.74 -3.15 26.67
CA ILE A 137 6.45 -3.15 27.34
C ILE A 137 5.69 -4.41 26.88
N ASP A 138 5.17 -5.14 27.85
CA ASP A 138 4.28 -6.27 27.60
C ASP A 138 2.98 -5.75 26.95
N PRO A 139 2.63 -6.22 25.72
CA PRO A 139 1.38 -5.86 25.06
C PRO A 139 0.13 -6.13 25.88
N GLU A 140 0.17 -7.12 26.78
CA GLU A 140 -0.97 -7.53 27.60
C GLU A 140 -1.05 -6.79 28.95
N ALA A 141 -0.01 -6.04 29.32
CA ALA A 141 -0.05 -5.20 30.51
C ALA A 141 -1.02 -4.01 30.31
N PRO A 142 -1.61 -3.45 31.38
CA PRO A 142 -2.55 -2.32 31.27
C PRO A 142 -2.01 -1.12 30.48
N VAL A 143 -0.72 -0.80 30.66
CA VAL A 143 -0.03 0.27 29.92
C VAL A 143 0.12 -0.10 28.45
N GLY A 144 0.47 -1.35 28.13
CA GLY A 144 0.58 -1.85 26.77
C GLY A 144 -0.76 -1.78 26.03
N GLN A 145 -1.82 -2.28 26.65
CA GLN A 145 -3.18 -2.23 26.11
C GLN A 145 -3.67 -0.80 25.88
N ALA A 146 -3.39 0.12 26.81
CA ALA A 146 -3.73 1.54 26.65
C ALA A 146 -3.01 2.18 25.44
N LEU A 147 -1.70 1.94 25.31
CA LEU A 147 -0.92 2.44 24.19
C LEU A 147 -1.36 1.84 22.85
N LEU A 148 -1.56 0.51 22.79
CA LEU A 148 -2.04 -0.17 21.60
C LEU A 148 -3.38 0.39 21.14
N LYS A 149 -4.33 0.60 22.05
CA LYS A 149 -5.62 1.22 21.74
C LYS A 149 -5.47 2.62 21.14
N THR A 150 -4.70 3.48 21.78
CA THR A 150 -4.48 4.85 21.29
C THR A 150 -3.81 4.85 19.91
N GLN A 151 -2.80 4.01 19.71
CA GLN A 151 -2.01 4.00 18.48
C GLN A 151 -2.73 3.28 17.35
N PHE A 152 -3.48 2.22 17.64
CA PHE A 152 -4.33 1.54 16.66
C PHE A 152 -5.27 2.52 15.98
N VAL A 153 -5.99 3.34 16.76
CA VAL A 153 -6.88 4.38 16.22
C VAL A 153 -6.11 5.45 15.47
N ALA A 154 -5.13 6.10 16.10
CA ALA A 154 -4.46 7.28 15.56
C ALA A 154 -3.64 6.99 14.26
N LYS A 155 -3.12 5.77 14.13
CA LYS A 155 -2.20 5.38 13.05
C LYS A 155 -2.84 4.42 12.05
N SER A 156 -4.11 4.07 12.22
CA SER A 156 -4.91 3.37 11.20
C SER A 156 -5.04 4.17 9.91
N TRP A 157 -5.37 3.46 8.81
CA TRP A 157 -5.60 4.10 7.51
C TRP A 157 -6.77 5.09 7.58
N GLU A 158 -6.77 6.09 6.69
CA GLU A 158 -7.60 7.29 6.80
C GLU A 158 -9.11 7.03 7.00
N ASP A 159 -9.66 6.05 6.30
CA ASP A 159 -11.09 5.68 6.37
C ASP A 159 -11.45 5.00 7.70
N ILE A 160 -10.61 4.06 8.15
CA ILE A 160 -10.72 3.36 9.42
C ILE A 160 -10.56 4.36 10.56
N ARG A 161 -9.49 5.18 10.55
CA ARG A 161 -9.24 6.19 11.57
C ARG A 161 -10.46 7.13 11.72
N LYS A 162 -10.95 7.68 10.61
CA LYS A 162 -12.15 8.54 10.62
C LYS A 162 -13.39 7.85 11.18
N LYS A 163 -13.56 6.54 10.93
CA LYS A 163 -14.68 5.78 11.47
C LYS A 163 -14.51 5.58 12.98
N LEU A 164 -13.33 5.20 13.44
CA LEU A 164 -13.04 4.93 14.84
C LEU A 164 -13.09 6.20 15.70
N GLU A 165 -12.54 7.32 15.22
CA GLU A 165 -12.60 8.62 15.91
C GLU A 165 -14.03 9.16 16.07
N LYS A 166 -14.95 8.74 15.20
CA LYS A 166 -16.38 9.10 15.26
C LYS A 166 -17.20 8.19 16.17
N LEU A 167 -16.64 7.10 16.68
CA LEU A 167 -17.35 6.28 17.66
C LEU A 167 -17.38 7.04 18.98
N ASP A 168 -18.58 7.31 19.48
CA ASP A 168 -18.74 7.89 20.82
C ASP A 168 -18.03 7.01 21.85
N ASN A 169 -17.30 7.66 22.74
CA ASN A 169 -16.51 7.08 23.82
C ASN A 169 -15.58 5.95 23.35
N TRP A 170 -14.95 6.06 22.18
CA TRP A 170 -14.01 5.04 21.71
C TRP A 170 -12.85 4.78 22.69
N GLN A 171 -12.50 5.78 23.53
CA GLN A 171 -11.50 5.59 24.60
C GLN A 171 -11.97 4.62 25.68
N GLU A 172 -13.27 4.47 25.91
CA GLU A 172 -13.85 3.55 26.90
C GLU A 172 -14.02 2.14 26.32
N ARG A 173 -14.02 2.01 24.99
CA ARG A 173 -14.16 0.73 24.29
C ARG A 173 -12.89 -0.13 24.43
N GLY A 174 -13.10 -1.44 24.37
CA GLY A 174 -12.02 -2.42 24.31
C GLY A 174 -11.34 -2.44 22.94
N LEU A 175 -10.07 -2.83 22.93
CA LEU A 175 -9.28 -2.96 21.70
C LEU A 175 -9.92 -3.91 20.68
N ASP A 176 -10.51 -5.01 21.15
CA ASP A 176 -11.22 -5.98 20.28
C ASP A 176 -12.46 -5.38 19.61
N GLU A 177 -13.15 -4.46 20.28
CA GLU A 177 -14.31 -3.79 19.71
C GLU A 177 -13.90 -2.83 18.60
N LEU A 178 -12.83 -2.04 18.83
CA LEU A 178 -12.25 -1.17 17.82
C LEU A 178 -11.73 -1.97 16.62
N LEU A 179 -11.11 -3.12 16.86
CA LEU A 179 -10.67 -4.03 15.80
C LEU A 179 -11.85 -4.52 14.95
N ARG A 180 -12.97 -4.92 15.57
CA ARG A 180 -14.18 -5.33 14.85
C ARG A 180 -14.74 -4.21 13.97
N GLU A 181 -14.81 -2.98 14.50
CA GLU A 181 -15.28 -1.83 13.73
C GLU A 181 -14.34 -1.48 12.56
N ALA A 182 -13.02 -1.54 12.79
CA ALA A 182 -12.03 -1.36 11.74
C ALA A 182 -12.17 -2.41 10.63
N GLN A 183 -12.38 -3.69 11.00
CA GLN A 183 -12.54 -4.78 10.04
C GLN A 183 -13.75 -4.58 9.13
N LYS A 184 -14.88 -4.08 9.67
CA LYS A 184 -16.07 -3.77 8.87
C LYS A 184 -15.78 -2.72 7.79
N VAL A 185 -15.01 -1.68 8.14
CA VAL A 185 -14.64 -0.62 7.19
C VAL A 185 -13.73 -1.17 6.08
N TYR A 186 -12.71 -1.94 6.47
CA TYR A 186 -11.78 -2.55 5.52
C TYR A 186 -12.51 -3.45 4.51
N VAL A 187 -13.33 -4.39 5.00
CA VAL A 187 -14.08 -5.33 4.14
C VAL A 187 -15.02 -4.58 3.19
N ARG A 188 -15.76 -3.58 3.69
CA ARG A 188 -16.64 -2.78 2.84
C ARG A 188 -15.87 -2.08 1.72
N ARG A 189 -14.69 -1.53 2.02
CA ARG A 189 -13.85 -0.89 0.99
C ARG A 189 -13.39 -1.89 -0.06
N GLU A 190 -12.94 -3.06 0.35
CA GLU A 190 -12.48 -4.11 -0.59
C GLU A 190 -13.63 -4.59 -1.48
N GLU A 191 -14.83 -4.79 -0.94
CA GLU A 191 -16.02 -5.10 -1.72
C GLU A 191 -16.36 -4.01 -2.74
N GLU A 192 -16.30 -2.73 -2.34
CA GLU A 192 -16.55 -1.60 -3.25
C GLU A 192 -15.48 -1.50 -4.34
N SER A 193 -14.21 -1.75 -4.01
CA SER A 193 -13.09 -1.81 -4.95
C SER A 193 -13.29 -2.93 -5.97
N HIS A 194 -13.62 -4.13 -5.49
CA HIS A 194 -13.88 -5.30 -6.34
C HIS A 194 -15.09 -5.08 -7.24
N LYS A 195 -16.19 -4.52 -6.72
CA LYS A 195 -17.37 -4.13 -7.52
C LYS A 195 -17.01 -3.12 -8.62
N ARG A 196 -16.15 -2.14 -8.33
CA ARG A 196 -15.66 -1.18 -9.34
C ARG A 196 -14.81 -1.88 -10.41
N GLN A 197 -13.91 -2.76 -10.00
CA GLN A 197 -13.06 -3.53 -10.93
C GLN A 197 -13.91 -4.38 -11.89
N VAL A 198 -14.89 -5.12 -11.35
CA VAL A 198 -15.84 -5.91 -12.16
C VAL A 198 -16.62 -5.03 -13.13
N ARG A 199 -17.10 -3.85 -12.70
CA ARG A 199 -17.79 -2.90 -13.58
C ARG A 199 -16.90 -2.42 -14.72
N MET A 200 -15.64 -2.09 -14.45
CA MET A 200 -14.69 -1.69 -15.50
C MET A 200 -14.42 -2.82 -16.49
N MET A 201 -14.22 -4.05 -16.00
CA MET A 201 -14.02 -5.22 -16.86
C MET A 201 -15.23 -5.49 -17.76
N VAL A 202 -16.44 -5.43 -17.22
CA VAL A 202 -17.69 -5.58 -18.01
C VAL A 202 -17.82 -4.48 -19.07
N THR A 203 -17.47 -3.24 -18.75
CA THR A 203 -17.48 -2.13 -19.72
C THR A 203 -16.46 -2.36 -20.84
N ALA A 204 -15.23 -2.75 -20.51
CA ALA A 204 -14.19 -3.05 -21.50
C ALA A 204 -14.59 -4.20 -22.45
N VAL A 205 -15.17 -5.28 -21.92
CA VAL A 205 -15.68 -6.40 -22.73
C VAL A 205 -16.81 -5.95 -23.66
N ARG A 206 -17.73 -5.09 -23.18
CA ARG A 206 -18.81 -4.53 -24.01
C ARG A 206 -18.29 -3.63 -25.13
N GLU A 207 -17.24 -2.85 -24.88
CA GLU A 207 -16.61 -2.00 -25.89
C GLU A 207 -15.85 -2.82 -26.94
N SER A 208 -15.08 -3.83 -26.53
CA SER A 208 -14.40 -4.76 -27.44
C SER A 208 -15.40 -5.47 -28.37
N ARG A 209 -16.53 -5.97 -27.83
CA ARG A 209 -17.59 -6.60 -28.65
C ARG A 209 -18.28 -5.63 -29.61
N ARG A 210 -18.30 -4.32 -29.33
CA ARG A 210 -18.79 -3.27 -30.25
C ARG A 210 -17.77 -2.91 -31.34
N GLN A 211 -16.48 -3.11 -31.08
CA GLN A 211 -15.42 -2.93 -32.08
C GLN A 211 -15.33 -4.14 -33.03
N GLU A 212 -15.68 -5.34 -32.56
CA GLU A 212 -15.69 -6.58 -33.37
C GLU A 212 -16.91 -6.75 -34.29
N THR A 213 -17.97 -5.93 -34.16
CA THR A 213 -19.03 -5.91 -35.18
C THR A 213 -18.49 -5.29 -36.47
N PRO A 214 -18.50 -5.99 -37.63
CA PRO A 214 -17.98 -5.42 -38.86
C PRO A 214 -18.81 -4.19 -39.23
N ARG A 215 -18.13 -3.05 -39.44
CA ARG A 215 -18.70 -1.94 -40.21
C ARG A 215 -19.03 -2.50 -41.59
N ARG A 216 -20.30 -2.89 -41.82
CA ARG A 216 -20.79 -3.10 -43.18
C ARG A 216 -20.55 -1.80 -43.94
N ASP A 217 -19.75 -1.93 -45.00
CA ASP A 217 -19.26 -0.87 -45.86
C ASP A 217 -20.36 0.15 -46.21
N ARG A 218 -20.06 1.41 -45.90
CA ARG A 218 -20.64 2.55 -46.60
C ARG A 218 -20.03 2.57 -48.00
N LEU A 219 -20.65 1.88 -48.95
CA LEU A 219 -20.41 2.14 -50.36
C LEU A 219 -21.25 3.35 -50.80
N ASP A 220 -20.50 4.39 -51.18
CA ASP A 220 -20.81 5.56 -52.00
C ASP A 220 -22.18 6.23 -51.91
N ARG A 221 -22.15 7.46 -51.38
CA ARG A 221 -23.17 8.49 -51.65
C ARG A 221 -22.52 9.56 -52.53
N PRO A 222 -22.89 9.70 -53.81
CA PRO A 222 -22.45 10.85 -54.60
C PRO A 222 -23.19 12.11 -54.17
N SER A 223 -22.44 13.19 -54.25
CA SER A 223 -22.74 14.54 -53.81
C SER A 223 -23.99 15.16 -54.45
N HIS A 224 -24.61 16.04 -53.67
CA HIS A 224 -25.71 16.95 -53.97
C HIS A 224 -25.65 17.57 -55.38
N GLN A 225 -26.72 17.41 -56.17
CA GLN A 225 -27.19 18.40 -57.14
C GLN A 225 -28.72 18.43 -57.18
N LYS A 226 -29.24 19.62 -57.43
CA LYS A 226 -30.51 20.19 -56.97
C LYS A 226 -31.43 20.42 -58.16
N TRP A 227 -32.57 19.76 -58.27
CA TRP A 227 -33.70 20.14 -59.15
C TRP A 227 -34.92 19.30 -58.73
N GLU A 228 -36.00 19.89 -58.24
CA GLU A 228 -37.12 20.49 -58.99
C GLU A 228 -38.36 19.57 -58.92
N GLU A 229 -39.47 20.24 -58.67
CA GLU A 229 -40.86 19.93 -58.94
C GLU A 229 -41.26 18.51 -59.41
N VAL A 230 -42.11 17.95 -58.54
CA VAL A 230 -43.24 17.07 -58.81
C VAL A 230 -43.72 17.07 -60.28
N SER A 231 -43.59 15.92 -60.94
CA SER A 231 -44.50 15.51 -62.01
C SER A 231 -44.48 13.99 -62.28
N PRO A 232 -45.56 13.42 -62.83
CA PRO A 232 -46.26 12.32 -62.19
C PRO A 232 -46.36 11.11 -63.14
N LYS A 233 -45.53 10.08 -62.95
CA LYS A 233 -45.62 8.86 -63.76
C LYS A 233 -45.35 7.60 -62.94
N ASN A 234 -46.25 7.29 -62.00
CA ASN A 234 -46.43 5.90 -61.53
C ASN A 234 -47.72 5.65 -60.72
N ARG A 235 -48.80 6.42 -60.97
CA ARG A 235 -50.11 6.18 -60.32
C ARG A 235 -50.94 5.08 -60.99
N GLU A 236 -50.62 4.65 -62.21
CA GLU A 236 -51.43 3.68 -62.97
C GLU A 236 -51.20 2.22 -62.59
N THR A 237 -50.13 1.88 -61.88
CA THR A 237 -49.78 0.49 -61.55
C THR A 237 -50.08 0.07 -60.11
N ARG A 238 -50.49 0.98 -59.22
CA ARG A 238 -50.83 0.64 -57.83
C ARG A 238 -52.34 0.57 -57.64
N ALA A 239 -52.84 -0.63 -57.34
CA ALA A 239 -54.21 -0.86 -56.91
C ALA A 239 -54.41 -0.39 -55.46
N CYS A 240 -55.57 0.17 -55.18
CA CYS A 240 -55.97 0.61 -53.85
C CYS A 240 -56.16 -0.60 -52.94
N PHE A 241 -55.41 -0.65 -51.83
CA PHE A 241 -55.48 -1.73 -50.83
C PHE A 241 -56.82 -1.84 -50.08
N TYR A 242 -57.79 -0.95 -50.31
CA TYR A 242 -59.14 -1.04 -49.70
C TYR A 242 -60.19 -1.53 -50.70
N CYS A 243 -60.29 -0.91 -51.88
CA CYS A 243 -61.32 -1.28 -52.87
C CYS A 243 -60.80 -2.04 -54.10
N GLY A 244 -59.48 -2.23 -54.23
CA GLY A 244 -58.84 -2.89 -55.37
C GLY A 244 -58.71 -2.03 -56.65
N GLY A 245 -59.29 -0.83 -56.70
CA GLY A 245 -59.25 0.04 -57.89
C GLY A 245 -57.88 0.66 -58.16
N LYS A 246 -57.44 0.73 -59.42
CA LYS A 246 -56.17 1.36 -59.83
C LYS A 246 -56.26 2.89 -59.85
N GLY A 247 -55.12 3.58 -59.85
CA GLY A 247 -55.07 5.05 -60.01
C GLY A 247 -55.11 5.87 -58.72
N HIS A 248 -55.41 5.26 -57.57
CA HIS A 248 -55.44 5.94 -56.26
C HIS A 248 -54.96 5.02 -55.13
N LEU A 249 -54.47 5.60 -54.03
CA LEU A 249 -54.04 4.87 -52.84
C LEU A 249 -55.18 4.77 -51.81
N ARG A 250 -55.05 3.86 -50.83
CA ARG A 250 -56.06 3.67 -49.75
C ARG A 250 -56.44 4.97 -49.04
N LYS A 251 -55.52 5.92 -48.91
CA LYS A 251 -55.76 7.22 -48.27
C LYS A 251 -56.78 8.08 -49.04
N ASP A 252 -56.82 7.94 -50.36
CA ASP A 252 -57.64 8.75 -51.26
C ASP A 252 -58.86 7.97 -51.79
N CYS A 253 -59.19 6.82 -51.17
CA CYS A 253 -60.26 5.95 -51.62
C CYS A 253 -61.64 6.50 -51.23
N ARG A 254 -62.40 6.95 -52.23
CA ARG A 254 -63.75 7.48 -52.02
C ARG A 254 -64.74 6.47 -51.43
N LYS A 255 -64.58 5.17 -51.73
CA LYS A 255 -65.41 4.09 -51.15
C LYS A 255 -65.15 3.97 -49.64
N ARG A 256 -63.88 3.93 -49.24
CA ARG A 256 -63.47 3.90 -47.82
C ARG A 256 -64.03 5.09 -47.04
N MET A 257 -63.92 6.29 -47.61
CA MET A 257 -64.39 7.52 -46.97
C MET A 257 -65.92 7.56 -46.82
N LYS A 258 -66.67 6.88 -47.70
CA LYS A 258 -68.13 6.74 -47.57
C LYS A 258 -68.51 5.69 -46.53
N ASP A 259 -67.84 4.54 -46.54
CA ASP A 259 -68.08 3.47 -45.55
C ASP A 259 -67.76 3.97 -44.13
N GLU A 260 -66.63 4.67 -43.94
CA GLU A 260 -66.25 5.28 -42.65
C GLU A 260 -67.21 6.40 -42.20
N ARG A 261 -67.99 7.00 -43.12
CA ARG A 261 -69.02 8.00 -42.79
C ARG A 261 -70.37 7.37 -42.45
N MET A 262 -70.74 6.25 -43.07
CA MET A 262 -71.98 5.54 -42.71
C MET A 262 -71.88 4.86 -41.34
N PHE A 263 -70.69 4.41 -40.92
CA PHE A 263 -70.44 3.88 -39.56
C PHE A 263 -70.29 4.97 -38.47
N LYS A 264 -70.56 6.24 -38.79
CA LYS A 264 -70.52 7.37 -37.84
C LYS A 264 -71.85 8.12 -37.70
N GLU A 265 -72.92 7.65 -38.35
CA GLU A 265 -74.29 8.21 -38.23
C GLU A 265 -75.32 7.15 -37.76
N ASP A 266 -74.88 6.19 -36.93
CA ASP A 266 -75.72 5.43 -35.98
C ASP A 266 -75.18 5.69 -34.55
#